data_AF-A0A8T7LMC0-F1
#
_entry.id   AF-A0A8T7LMC0-F1
#
_cell.length_a   1.000
_cell.length_b   1.000
_cell.length_c   1.000
_cell.angle_alpha   90.00
_cell.angle_beta   90.00
_cell.angle_gamma   90.00
#
_symmetry.space_group_name_H-M   'P 1'
#
loop_
_entity.id
_entity.type
_entity.pdbx_description
1 polymer ?
#
loop_
_entity_poly.entity_id
_entity_poly.type
_entity_poly.pdbx_seq_one_letter_code
_entity_poly.pdbx_strand_id
1 'polypeptide(L)'
;MKRSETRLTVGLWFFLAGFFFLMSLGPVLQVNGKIVYEALMPYTLLEKIIPFLKLSGVPVRMVVMVTLSASVLYAMAVTLLMKSLRRQVLAFLLVALLVVEYLPASLPATPTDVPPYVTALSELPDDGGVLDQAAQTKYLQLYYQTVHQKPMAFGYIARTPSSVAEKGSLLRRAVNREEYSTLWDTYRIRYVATTDVIEYDDPYISVELIHQDGEVNIYRLACKCDSGE
;
A
#
# COMPACT_ATOMS: atom_id res chain seq x y z
N MET A 1 37.36 -35.74 -10.39
CA MET A 1 35.93 -35.39 -10.60
C MET A 1 35.40 -34.38 -9.58
N LYS A 2 35.37 -34.66 -8.26
CA LYS A 2 34.78 -33.77 -7.21
C LYS A 2 35.21 -32.28 -7.20
N ARG A 3 36.45 -31.96 -7.57
CA ARG A 3 37.01 -30.59 -7.48
C ARG A 3 36.56 -29.66 -8.61
N SER A 4 36.23 -30.18 -9.80
CA SER A 4 35.71 -29.38 -10.91
C SER A 4 34.23 -29.06 -10.70
N GLU A 5 33.44 -30.04 -10.25
CA GLU A 5 32.02 -29.86 -9.92
C GLU A 5 31.83 -28.78 -8.86
N THR A 6 32.62 -28.81 -7.78
CA THR A 6 32.55 -27.78 -6.72
C THR A 6 32.85 -26.37 -7.27
N ARG A 7 33.81 -26.24 -8.21
CA ARG A 7 34.13 -24.94 -8.83
C ARG A 7 33.01 -24.44 -9.74
N LEU A 8 32.39 -25.33 -10.51
CA LEU A 8 31.23 -25.02 -11.35
C LEU A 8 30.05 -24.57 -10.49
N THR A 9 29.76 -25.26 -9.38
CA THR A 9 28.69 -24.87 -8.45
C THR A 9 28.95 -23.50 -7.83
N VAL A 10 30.16 -23.24 -7.33
CA VAL A 10 30.51 -21.93 -6.75
C VAL A 10 30.39 -20.82 -7.81
N GLY A 11 30.88 -21.07 -9.02
CA GLY A 11 30.77 -20.12 -10.14
C GLY A 11 29.31 -19.78 -10.48
N LEU A 12 28.43 -20.77 -10.50
CA LEU A 12 26.99 -20.57 -10.71
C LEU A 12 26.39 -19.66 -9.64
N TRP A 13 26.66 -19.92 -8.36
CA TRP A 13 26.10 -19.10 -7.28
C TRP A 13 26.63 -17.66 -7.29
N PHE A 14 27.90 -17.44 -7.61
CA PHE A 14 28.43 -16.09 -7.81
C PHE A 14 27.79 -15.40 -9.01
N PHE A 15 27.57 -16.11 -10.11
CA PHE A 15 26.86 -15.58 -11.28
C PHE A 15 25.43 -15.18 -10.91
N LEU A 16 24.67 -16.05 -10.23
CA LEU A 16 23.32 -15.74 -9.79
C LEU A 16 23.30 -14.55 -8.83
N ALA A 17 24.19 -14.51 -7.84
CA ALA A 17 24.32 -13.40 -6.92
C ALA A 17 24.58 -12.08 -7.66
N GLY A 18 25.56 -12.05 -8.56
CA GLY A 18 25.93 -10.86 -9.33
C GLY A 18 24.83 -10.42 -10.30
N PHE A 19 24.23 -11.35 -11.03
CA PHE A 19 23.14 -11.07 -11.96
C PHE A 19 21.94 -10.46 -11.24
N PHE A 20 21.42 -11.13 -10.21
CA PHE A 20 20.25 -10.63 -9.47
C PHE A 20 20.55 -9.38 -8.67
N PHE A 21 21.80 -9.18 -8.22
CA PHE A 21 22.22 -7.94 -7.57
C PHE A 21 22.11 -6.76 -8.54
N LEU A 22 22.67 -6.90 -9.74
CA LEU A 22 22.57 -5.86 -10.77
C LEU A 22 21.11 -5.58 -11.17
N MET A 23 20.26 -6.61 -11.24
CA MET A 23 18.85 -6.42 -11.53
C MET A 23 18.09 -5.76 -10.37
N SER A 24 18.46 -6.05 -9.12
CA SER A 24 17.81 -5.49 -7.92
C SER A 24 18.03 -3.99 -7.74
N LEU A 25 19.06 -3.43 -8.38
CA LEU A 25 19.28 -1.97 -8.45
C LEU A 25 18.13 -1.23 -9.15
N GLY A 26 17.34 -1.93 -9.97
CA GLY A 26 16.18 -1.38 -10.64
C GLY A 26 16.51 -0.44 -11.80
N PRO A 27 15.50 0.27 -12.33
CA PRO A 27 15.66 1.14 -13.50
C PRO A 27 16.40 2.43 -13.21
N VAL A 28 16.46 2.85 -11.94
CA VAL A 28 17.08 4.09 -11.49
C VAL A 28 17.87 3.79 -10.22
N LEU A 29 19.14 4.20 -10.18
CA LEU A 29 19.99 4.02 -9.01
C LEU A 29 19.73 5.17 -8.03
N GLN A 30 19.33 4.79 -6.81
CA GLN A 30 19.10 5.72 -5.73
C GLN A 30 20.08 5.47 -4.58
N VAL A 31 20.64 6.54 -4.02
CA VAL A 31 21.47 6.50 -2.82
C VAL A 31 20.91 7.51 -1.85
N ASN A 32 20.57 7.06 -0.64
CA ASN A 32 19.98 7.90 0.41
C ASN A 32 18.73 8.68 -0.07
N GLY A 33 17.85 8.00 -0.82
CA GLY A 33 16.62 8.60 -1.38
C GLY A 33 16.83 9.57 -2.54
N LYS A 34 18.07 9.83 -2.98
CA LYS A 34 18.38 10.69 -4.12
C LYS A 34 18.73 9.87 -5.35
N ILE A 35 18.23 10.27 -6.50
CA ILE A 35 18.58 9.67 -7.79
C ILE A 35 20.00 10.08 -8.14
N VAL A 36 20.89 9.09 -8.29
CA VAL A 36 22.30 9.32 -8.65
C VAL A 36 22.55 8.95 -10.12
N TYR A 37 21.77 8.02 -10.67
CA TYR A 37 21.89 7.60 -12.06
C TYR A 37 20.56 7.08 -12.61
N GLU A 38 20.15 7.57 -13.77
CA GLU A 38 18.83 7.29 -14.38
C GLU A 38 18.90 6.88 -15.86
N ALA A 39 20.11 6.67 -16.40
CA ALA A 39 20.29 6.29 -17.79
C ALA A 39 20.13 4.76 -17.99
N LEU A 40 20.89 4.15 -18.91
CA LEU A 40 20.73 2.75 -19.28
C LEU A 40 21.18 1.80 -18.15
N MET A 41 20.25 1.47 -17.25
CA MET A 41 20.48 0.49 -16.19
C MET A 41 20.28 -0.94 -16.69
N PRO A 42 20.99 -1.94 -16.12
CA PRO A 42 20.84 -3.35 -16.51
C PRO A 42 19.38 -3.83 -16.50
N TYR A 43 18.60 -3.36 -15.54
CA TYR A 43 17.18 -3.66 -15.43
C TYR A 43 16.35 -3.05 -16.57
N THR A 44 16.63 -1.80 -17.00
CA THR A 44 15.94 -1.17 -18.14
C THR A 44 16.16 -1.90 -19.46
N LEU A 45 17.34 -2.50 -19.64
CA LEU A 45 17.63 -3.33 -20.81
C LEU A 45 16.81 -4.63 -20.76
N LEU A 46 16.71 -5.24 -19.58
CA LEU A 46 15.91 -6.45 -19.39
C LEU A 46 14.41 -6.21 -19.61
N GLU A 47 13.87 -5.10 -19.14
CA GLU A 47 12.47 -4.71 -19.39
C GLU A 47 12.14 -4.51 -20.88
N LYS A 48 13.12 -4.09 -21.69
CA LYS A 48 12.94 -3.95 -23.14
C LYS A 48 12.83 -5.31 -23.83
N ILE A 49 13.59 -6.30 -23.35
CA ILE A 49 13.60 -7.66 -23.90
C ILE A 49 12.36 -8.42 -23.42
N ILE A 50 11.95 -8.19 -22.17
CA ILE A 50 10.94 -8.96 -21.46
C ILE A 50 9.87 -7.99 -20.91
N PRO A 51 8.84 -7.64 -21.70
CA PRO A 51 7.88 -6.60 -21.32
C PRO A 51 7.00 -6.99 -20.12
N PHE A 52 6.85 -8.29 -19.81
CA PHE A 52 6.09 -8.73 -18.64
C PHE A 52 6.75 -8.34 -17.31
N LEU A 53 8.06 -8.08 -17.27
CA LEU A 53 8.75 -7.65 -16.05
C LEU A 53 8.24 -6.29 -15.54
N LYS A 54 7.74 -5.44 -16.45
CA LYS A 54 7.08 -4.18 -16.09
C LYS A 54 5.85 -4.39 -15.21
N LEU A 55 5.19 -5.54 -15.32
CA LEU A 55 4.03 -5.90 -14.50
C LEU A 55 4.42 -6.37 -13.09
N SER A 56 5.68 -6.78 -12.87
CA SER A 56 6.19 -7.20 -11.56
C SER A 56 6.39 -6.00 -10.61
N GLY A 57 6.63 -4.81 -11.17
CA GLY A 57 6.47 -3.50 -10.52
C GLY A 57 7.48 -3.14 -9.41
N VAL A 58 8.23 -4.10 -8.87
CA VAL A 58 9.15 -3.86 -7.74
C VAL A 58 10.49 -4.60 -7.95
N PRO A 59 11.44 -3.99 -8.68
CA PRO A 59 12.72 -4.61 -9.04
C PRO A 59 13.54 -5.08 -7.83
N VAL A 60 13.46 -4.34 -6.72
CA VAL A 60 14.19 -4.63 -5.47
C VAL A 60 13.87 -6.02 -4.92
N ARG A 61 12.72 -6.62 -5.25
CA ARG A 61 12.35 -7.99 -4.81
C ARG A 61 13.34 -9.05 -5.30
N MET A 62 14.10 -8.77 -6.36
CA MET A 62 15.15 -9.66 -6.86
C MET A 62 16.30 -9.85 -5.85
N VAL A 63 16.43 -8.99 -4.85
CA VAL A 63 17.41 -9.14 -3.75
C VAL A 63 17.24 -10.45 -2.98
N VAL A 64 16.05 -11.07 -3.00
CA VAL A 64 15.80 -12.39 -2.41
C VAL A 64 16.70 -13.46 -3.04
N MET A 65 16.94 -13.39 -4.34
CA MET A 65 17.84 -14.34 -5.03
C MET A 65 19.30 -14.08 -4.69
N VAL A 66 19.67 -12.81 -4.44
CA VAL A 66 21.01 -12.42 -3.99
C VAL A 66 21.28 -12.97 -2.60
N THR A 67 20.36 -12.75 -1.67
CA THR A 67 20.47 -13.24 -0.28
C THR A 67 20.52 -14.76 -0.23
N LEU A 68 19.70 -15.47 -1.01
CA LEU A 68 19.76 -16.92 -1.15
C LEU A 68 21.14 -17.38 -1.65
N SER A 69 21.62 -16.79 -2.75
CA SER A 69 22.90 -17.17 -3.35
C SER A 69 24.07 -16.88 -2.40
N ALA A 70 24.06 -15.73 -1.74
CA ALA A 70 25.04 -15.35 -0.74
C ALA A 70 25.02 -16.30 0.47
N SER A 71 23.84 -16.73 0.92
CA SER A 71 23.70 -17.69 2.03
C SER A 71 24.31 -19.05 1.69
N VAL A 72 24.10 -19.54 0.47
CA VAL A 72 24.68 -20.81 -0.01
C VAL A 72 26.20 -20.70 -0.14
N LEU A 73 26.71 -19.59 -0.70
CA LEU A 73 28.15 -19.31 -0.76
C LEU A 73 28.78 -19.19 0.63
N TYR A 74 28.09 -18.54 1.56
CA TYR A 74 28.52 -18.40 2.96
C TYR A 74 28.59 -19.76 3.65
N ALA A 75 27.58 -20.63 3.49
CA ALA A 75 27.59 -21.98 4.04
C ALA A 75 28.79 -22.79 3.51
N MET A 76 29.06 -22.73 2.21
CA MET A 76 30.25 -23.34 1.62
C MET A 76 31.55 -22.76 2.21
N ALA A 77 31.64 -21.43 2.38
CA ALA A 77 32.80 -20.78 2.98
C ALA A 77 33.05 -21.25 4.42
N VAL A 78 32.00 -21.37 5.23
CA VAL A 78 32.09 -21.87 6.62
C VAL A 78 32.74 -23.26 6.67
N THR A 79 32.38 -24.19 5.77
CA THR A 79 33.00 -25.53 5.72
C THR A 79 34.52 -25.49 5.50
N LEU A 80 35.01 -24.48 4.76
CA LEU A 80 36.45 -24.30 4.52
C LEU A 80 37.17 -23.73 5.75
N LEU A 81 36.45 -22.98 6.60
CA LEU A 81 36.96 -22.43 7.85
C LEU A 81 37.00 -23.46 8.98
N MET A 82 36.28 -24.58 8.90
CA MET A 82 36.24 -25.59 9.99
C MET A 82 37.55 -26.39 10.20
N LYS A 83 38.63 -26.05 9.48
CA LYS A 83 39.90 -26.78 9.51
C LYS A 83 40.80 -26.50 10.72
N SER A 84 40.56 -25.43 11.47
CA SER A 84 41.34 -25.11 12.68
C SER A 84 40.51 -24.38 13.72
N LEU A 85 40.85 -24.52 15.01
CA LEU A 85 40.11 -23.93 16.11
C LEU A 85 39.94 -22.41 15.96
N ARG A 86 41.00 -21.69 15.58
CA ARG A 86 40.96 -20.23 15.34
C ARG A 86 39.97 -19.84 14.24
N ARG A 87 39.85 -20.64 13.18
CA ARG A 87 38.94 -20.38 12.05
C ARG A 87 37.51 -20.81 12.38
N GLN A 88 37.32 -21.81 13.23
CA GLN A 88 36.02 -22.19 13.77
C GLN A 88 35.45 -21.07 14.66
N VAL A 89 36.28 -20.48 15.53
CA VAL A 89 35.88 -19.30 16.34
C VAL A 89 35.48 -18.14 15.42
N LEU A 90 36.25 -17.87 14.37
CA LEU A 90 35.89 -16.83 13.39
C LEU A 90 34.54 -17.12 12.72
N ALA A 91 34.30 -18.37 12.28
CA ALA A 91 33.03 -18.75 11.67
C ALA A 91 31.86 -18.57 12.66
N PHE A 92 32.04 -18.99 13.92
CA PHE A 92 31.04 -18.79 14.97
C PHE A 92 30.74 -17.31 15.22
N LEU A 93 31.77 -16.46 15.29
CA LEU A 93 31.60 -15.00 15.46
C LEU A 93 30.83 -14.38 14.29
N LEU A 94 31.10 -14.80 13.05
CA LEU A 94 30.36 -14.30 11.87
C LEU A 94 28.88 -14.73 11.91
N VAL A 95 28.59 -15.96 12.32
CA VAL A 95 27.21 -16.43 12.48
C VAL A 95 26.51 -15.67 13.62
N ALA A 96 27.17 -15.51 14.76
CA ALA A 96 26.63 -14.75 15.89
C ALA A 96 26.34 -13.29 15.50
N LEU A 97 27.23 -12.65 14.74
CA LEU A 97 27.02 -11.30 14.22
C LEU A 97 25.79 -11.22 13.31
N LEU A 98 25.60 -12.20 12.43
CA LEU A 98 24.39 -12.27 11.60
C LEU A 98 23.13 -12.44 12.44
N VAL A 99 23.16 -13.28 13.48
CA VAL A 99 22.01 -13.46 14.38
C VAL A 99 21.66 -12.15 15.10
N VAL A 100 22.67 -11.40 15.55
CA VAL A 100 22.46 -10.09 16.19
C VAL A 100 21.90 -9.07 15.19
N GLU A 101 22.43 -9.01 13.97
CA GLU A 101 21.98 -8.08 12.93
C GLU A 101 20.53 -8.37 12.48
N TYR A 102 20.16 -9.64 12.38
CA TYR A 102 18.81 -10.07 11.98
C TYR A 102 17.85 -10.22 13.16
N LEU A 103 18.27 -9.85 14.38
CA LEU A 103 17.38 -9.87 15.53
C LEU A 103 16.24 -8.87 15.25
N PRO A 104 14.96 -9.31 15.29
CA PRO A 104 13.85 -8.43 14.96
C PRO A 104 13.75 -7.32 16.00
N ALA A 105 14.06 -6.09 15.61
CA ALA A 105 13.68 -4.92 16.38
C ALA A 105 12.16 -4.72 16.32
N SER A 106 11.56 -4.19 17.38
CA SER A 106 10.15 -3.81 17.37
C SER A 106 9.92 -2.83 16.21
N LEU A 107 8.98 -3.18 15.32
CA LEU A 107 8.57 -2.28 14.26
C LEU A 107 7.99 -1.01 14.91
N PRO A 108 8.41 0.19 14.49
CA PRO A 108 7.82 1.41 15.00
C PRO A 108 6.33 1.42 14.63
N ALA A 109 5.46 1.40 15.63
CA ALA A 109 4.04 1.63 15.42
C ALA A 109 3.83 3.13 15.25
N THR A 110 3.45 3.56 14.04
CA THR A 110 3.01 4.93 13.82
C THR A 110 1.54 5.00 14.24
N PRO A 111 1.19 5.74 15.31
CA PRO A 111 -0.21 5.93 15.65
C PRO A 111 -0.88 6.71 14.52
N THR A 112 -1.96 6.16 13.98
CA THR A 112 -2.86 6.88 13.09
C THR A 112 -4.00 7.42 13.94
N ASP A 113 -3.87 8.68 14.34
CA ASP A 113 -4.93 9.39 15.07
C ASP A 113 -6.22 9.36 14.26
N VAL A 114 -7.30 8.97 14.92
CA VAL A 114 -8.64 8.92 14.33
C VAL A 114 -9.32 10.26 14.63
N PRO A 115 -9.70 11.04 13.61
CA PRO A 115 -10.40 12.30 13.82
C PRO A 115 -11.75 12.10 14.53
N PRO A 116 -12.19 13.04 15.39
CA PRO A 116 -13.43 12.87 16.15
C PRO A 116 -14.68 12.70 15.27
N TYR A 117 -14.74 13.35 14.09
CA TYR A 117 -15.83 13.13 13.11
C TYR A 117 -16.01 11.66 12.73
N VAL A 118 -14.94 10.85 12.69
CA VAL A 118 -15.01 9.42 12.35
C VAL A 118 -15.69 8.64 13.47
N THR A 119 -15.39 8.98 14.72
CA THR A 119 -16.06 8.38 15.89
C THR A 119 -17.52 8.81 15.93
N ALA A 120 -17.81 10.09 15.66
CA ALA A 120 -19.19 10.58 15.55
C ALA A 120 -19.98 9.86 14.46
N LEU A 121 -19.37 9.57 13.30
CA LEU A 121 -19.98 8.74 12.27
C LEU A 121 -20.35 7.36 12.79
N SER A 122 -19.57 6.75 13.68
CA SER A 122 -19.84 5.42 14.22
C SER A 122 -21.10 5.35 15.09
N GLU A 123 -21.44 6.46 15.77
CA GLU A 123 -22.58 6.57 16.67
C GLU A 123 -23.91 6.79 15.92
N LEU A 124 -23.86 7.19 14.65
CA LEU A 124 -25.04 7.42 13.83
C LEU A 124 -25.74 6.11 13.42
N PRO A 125 -27.03 6.14 13.02
CA PRO A 125 -27.74 4.98 12.52
C PRO A 125 -27.03 4.28 11.33
N ASP A 126 -27.11 2.96 11.27
CA ASP A 126 -26.55 2.16 10.16
C ASP A 126 -27.60 1.95 9.05
N ASP A 127 -28.00 3.05 8.41
CA ASP A 127 -29.09 3.10 7.42
C ASP A 127 -28.61 3.36 5.98
N GLY A 128 -27.29 3.45 5.75
CA GLY A 128 -26.74 3.57 4.42
C GLY A 128 -25.26 3.93 4.35
N GLY A 129 -24.83 4.32 3.14
CA GLY A 129 -23.44 4.57 2.81
C GLY A 129 -22.93 5.94 3.27
N VAL A 130 -21.65 5.99 3.59
CA VAL A 130 -20.90 7.22 3.90
C VAL A 130 -20.10 7.65 2.67
N LEU A 131 -20.21 8.93 2.33
CA LEU A 131 -19.34 9.61 1.39
C LEU A 131 -18.34 10.48 2.16
N ASP A 132 -17.14 9.93 2.42
CA ASP A 132 -16.09 10.63 3.15
C ASP A 132 -15.19 11.42 2.20
N GLN A 133 -15.48 12.71 2.06
CA GLN A 133 -14.66 13.67 1.31
C GLN A 133 -13.64 14.40 2.19
N ALA A 134 -13.83 14.39 3.51
CA ALA A 134 -12.93 15.00 4.49
C ALA A 134 -11.60 14.23 4.64
N ALA A 135 -11.61 12.92 4.43
CA ALA A 135 -10.39 12.11 4.46
C ALA A 135 -9.42 12.50 3.34
N GLN A 136 -8.20 12.92 3.73
CA GLN A 136 -7.16 13.41 2.81
C GLN A 136 -6.74 12.39 1.75
N THR A 137 -6.82 11.09 2.05
CA THR A 137 -6.41 10.03 1.11
C THR A 137 -7.41 8.88 1.11
N LYS A 138 -7.44 8.16 -0.02
CA LYS A 138 -8.23 6.93 -0.18
C LYS A 138 -7.82 5.79 0.77
N TYR A 139 -6.61 5.87 1.33
CA TYR A 139 -6.13 4.90 2.32
C TYR A 139 -6.71 5.21 3.70
N LEU A 140 -6.74 6.50 4.07
CA LEU A 140 -7.37 6.96 5.31
C LEU A 140 -8.87 6.70 5.31
N GLN A 141 -9.54 6.89 4.17
CA GLN A 141 -10.93 6.48 3.96
C GLN A 141 -11.18 5.02 4.40
N LEU A 142 -10.36 4.08 3.94
CA LEU A 142 -10.49 2.67 4.31
C LEU A 142 -10.15 2.41 5.77
N TYR A 143 -9.19 3.14 6.34
CA TYR A 143 -8.86 3.04 7.74
C TYR A 143 -10.02 3.54 8.62
N TYR A 144 -10.59 4.70 8.32
CA TYR A 144 -11.74 5.27 9.01
C TYR A 144 -12.97 4.38 8.89
N GLN A 145 -13.14 3.67 7.77
CA GLN A 145 -14.17 2.65 7.61
C GLN A 145 -14.10 1.55 8.68
N THR A 146 -12.90 1.18 9.15
CA THR A 146 -12.76 0.17 10.22
C THR A 146 -13.28 0.67 11.57
N VAL A 147 -13.32 2.00 11.76
CA VAL A 147 -13.81 2.65 12.98
C VAL A 147 -15.31 2.91 12.88
N HIS A 148 -15.78 3.59 11.82
CA HIS A 148 -17.19 3.94 11.70
C HIS A 148 -18.06 2.77 11.24
N GLN A 149 -17.47 1.70 10.68
CA GLN A 149 -18.11 0.42 10.33
C GLN A 149 -19.30 0.49 9.36
N LYS A 150 -19.49 1.62 8.68
CA LYS A 150 -20.56 1.81 7.69
C LYS A 150 -20.08 1.46 6.28
N PRO A 151 -20.99 1.06 5.38
CA PRO A 151 -20.69 1.01 3.95
C PRO A 151 -20.16 2.38 3.50
N MET A 152 -19.20 2.40 2.60
CA MET A 152 -18.64 3.66 2.11
C MET A 152 -18.47 3.66 0.60
N ALA A 153 -18.52 4.86 0.02
CA ALA A 153 -18.16 5.07 -1.37
C ALA A 153 -16.66 5.36 -1.52
N PHE A 154 -16.08 4.90 -2.63
CA PHE A 154 -14.65 5.04 -2.95
C PHE A 154 -13.73 4.21 -2.04
N GLY A 155 -12.53 4.72 -1.72
CA GLY A 155 -11.44 3.94 -1.15
C GLY A 155 -10.42 3.43 -2.18
N TYR A 156 -9.32 2.88 -1.67
CA TYR A 156 -8.22 2.37 -2.47
C TYR A 156 -8.37 0.86 -2.77
N ILE A 157 -8.32 0.48 -4.03
CA ILE A 157 -8.17 -0.92 -4.44
C ILE A 157 -6.95 -1.06 -5.35
N ALA A 158 -6.16 -2.11 -5.13
CA ALA A 158 -4.90 -2.31 -5.87
C ALA A 158 -5.12 -2.48 -7.38
N ARG A 159 -6.29 -3.01 -7.77
CA ARG A 159 -6.71 -3.15 -9.16
C ARG A 159 -8.18 -2.80 -9.26
N THR A 160 -8.52 -1.84 -10.10
CA THR A 160 -9.90 -1.42 -10.34
C THR A 160 -10.47 -2.15 -11.55
N PRO A 161 -11.46 -3.05 -11.38
CA PRO A 161 -12.17 -3.63 -12.52
C PRO A 161 -12.84 -2.54 -13.36
N SER A 162 -12.97 -2.77 -14.66
CA SER A 162 -13.62 -1.80 -15.58
C SER A 162 -15.03 -1.43 -15.12
N SER A 163 -15.80 -2.41 -14.65
CA SER A 163 -17.15 -2.18 -14.11
C SER A 163 -17.18 -1.27 -12.88
N VAL A 164 -16.17 -1.35 -12.01
CA VAL A 164 -16.04 -0.48 -10.83
C VAL A 164 -15.57 0.91 -11.25
N ALA A 165 -14.67 1.01 -12.22
CA ALA A 165 -14.20 2.29 -12.75
C ALA A 165 -15.33 3.08 -13.41
N GLU A 166 -16.16 2.40 -14.21
CA GLU A 166 -17.33 3.00 -14.87
C GLU A 166 -18.35 3.49 -13.83
N LYS A 167 -18.78 2.63 -12.90
CA LYS A 167 -19.70 3.01 -11.82
C LYS A 167 -19.14 4.14 -10.94
N GLY A 168 -17.85 4.06 -10.62
CA GLY A 168 -17.15 5.10 -9.85
C GLY A 168 -17.11 6.45 -10.58
N SER A 169 -17.03 6.46 -11.91
CA SER A 169 -17.06 7.69 -12.72
C SER A 169 -18.45 8.34 -12.71
N LEU A 170 -19.51 7.54 -12.74
CA LEU A 170 -20.90 8.02 -12.66
C LEU A 170 -21.20 8.58 -11.27
N LEU A 171 -20.79 7.87 -10.22
CA LEU A 171 -20.92 8.36 -8.84
C LEU A 171 -20.13 9.65 -8.64
N ARG A 172 -18.88 9.73 -9.13
CA ARG A 172 -18.08 10.96 -9.04
C ARG A 172 -18.76 12.13 -9.75
N ARG A 173 -19.41 11.90 -10.89
CA ARG A 173 -20.16 12.92 -11.61
C ARG A 173 -21.35 13.43 -10.79
N ALA A 174 -22.13 12.52 -10.19
CA ALA A 174 -23.26 12.88 -9.34
C ALA A 174 -22.79 13.71 -8.12
N VAL A 175 -21.68 13.30 -7.49
CA VAL A 175 -21.05 14.06 -6.39
C VAL A 175 -20.63 15.47 -6.84
N ASN A 176 -19.90 15.58 -7.95
CA ASN A 176 -19.41 16.87 -8.44
C ASN A 176 -20.52 17.82 -8.92
N ARG A 177 -21.70 17.27 -9.23
CA ARG A 177 -22.89 18.04 -9.63
C ARG A 177 -23.85 18.27 -8.47
N GLU A 178 -23.50 17.83 -7.27
CA GLU A 178 -24.33 17.96 -6.07
C GLU A 178 -25.74 17.35 -6.26
N GLU A 179 -25.82 16.26 -7.02
CA GLU A 179 -27.07 15.52 -7.28
C GLU A 179 -27.43 14.63 -6.08
N TYR A 180 -27.72 15.24 -4.93
CA TYR A 180 -27.96 14.52 -3.66
C TYR A 180 -29.17 13.56 -3.71
N SER A 181 -30.18 13.85 -4.55
CA SER A 181 -31.29 12.93 -4.84
C SER A 181 -30.80 11.61 -5.45
N THR A 182 -29.91 11.66 -6.43
CA THR A 182 -29.27 10.47 -7.02
C THR A 182 -28.40 9.74 -6.00
N LEU A 183 -27.65 10.48 -5.17
CA LEU A 183 -26.81 9.88 -4.12
C LEU A 183 -27.68 9.13 -3.09
N TRP A 184 -28.82 9.70 -2.71
CA TRP A 184 -29.74 9.11 -1.76
C TRP A 184 -30.50 7.90 -2.34
N ASP A 185 -31.10 8.03 -3.52
CA ASP A 185 -31.95 6.99 -4.11
C ASP A 185 -31.13 5.84 -4.72
N THR A 186 -30.25 6.15 -5.67
CA THR A 186 -29.53 5.15 -6.46
C THR A 186 -28.35 4.54 -5.71
N TYR A 187 -27.53 5.37 -5.06
CA TYR A 187 -26.29 4.93 -4.41
C TYR A 187 -26.46 4.64 -2.92
N ARG A 188 -27.65 4.89 -2.36
CA ARG A 188 -27.98 4.68 -0.94
C ARG A 188 -27.00 5.36 0.02
N ILE A 189 -26.47 6.52 -0.36
CA ILE A 189 -25.63 7.35 0.50
C ILE A 189 -26.55 8.12 1.44
N ARG A 190 -26.23 8.11 2.73
CA ARG A 190 -26.99 8.77 3.80
C ARG A 190 -26.18 9.83 4.53
N TYR A 191 -24.87 9.68 4.55
CA TYR A 191 -23.97 10.60 5.24
C TYR A 191 -22.92 11.14 4.28
N VAL A 192 -22.68 12.44 4.34
CA VAL A 192 -21.60 13.12 3.61
C VAL A 192 -20.71 13.81 4.63
N ALA A 193 -19.45 13.39 4.72
CA ALA A 193 -18.45 14.08 5.53
C ALA A 193 -17.58 14.94 4.61
N THR A 194 -17.55 16.25 4.82
CA THR A 194 -16.80 17.20 4.00
C THR A 194 -16.28 18.37 4.84
N THR A 195 -15.22 19.02 4.38
CA THR A 195 -14.75 20.29 4.96
C THR A 195 -15.52 21.50 4.45
N ASP A 196 -16.22 21.34 3.33
CA ASP A 196 -17.00 22.41 2.71
C ASP A 196 -18.34 22.61 3.42
N VAL A 197 -18.88 23.82 3.34
CA VAL A 197 -20.24 24.10 3.79
C VAL A 197 -21.18 23.82 2.62
N ILE A 198 -22.10 22.88 2.81
CA ILE A 198 -23.13 22.56 1.82
C ILE A 198 -24.36 23.40 2.12
N GLU A 199 -24.62 24.40 1.29
CA GLU A 199 -25.89 25.11 1.23
C GLU A 199 -26.72 24.51 0.10
N TYR A 200 -27.73 23.71 0.45
CA TYR A 200 -28.55 22.99 -0.52
C TYR A 200 -30.04 23.14 -0.19
N ASP A 201 -30.79 23.66 -1.16
CA ASP A 201 -32.24 23.78 -1.08
C ASP A 201 -32.88 23.03 -2.25
N ASP A 202 -33.50 21.89 -1.94
CA ASP A 202 -34.21 21.05 -2.90
C ASP A 202 -35.57 20.61 -2.31
N PRO A 203 -36.62 20.53 -3.13
CA PRO A 203 -37.95 20.15 -2.66
C PRO A 203 -38.07 18.69 -2.23
N TYR A 204 -37.16 17.81 -2.64
CA TYR A 204 -37.26 16.36 -2.41
C TYR A 204 -36.26 15.84 -1.39
N ILE A 205 -35.06 16.42 -1.29
CA ILE A 205 -34.01 16.00 -0.34
C ILE A 205 -33.68 17.11 0.65
N SER A 206 -33.59 16.77 1.94
CA SER A 206 -32.94 17.60 2.95
C SER A 206 -31.48 17.16 3.15
N VAL A 207 -30.61 18.16 3.30
CA VAL A 207 -29.19 17.99 3.64
C VAL A 207 -28.99 18.66 5.00
N GLU A 208 -29.08 17.86 6.07
CA GLU A 208 -29.10 18.36 7.44
C GLU A 208 -27.73 18.21 8.09
N LEU A 209 -27.18 19.30 8.62
CA LEU A 209 -25.96 19.24 9.42
C LEU A 209 -26.25 18.54 10.75
N ILE A 210 -25.66 17.36 10.95
CA ILE A 210 -25.88 16.54 12.15
C ILE A 210 -24.71 16.60 13.14
N HIS A 211 -23.52 16.93 12.64
CA HIS A 211 -22.32 17.03 13.46
C HIS A 211 -21.32 17.98 12.80
N GLN A 212 -20.65 18.79 13.62
CA GLN A 212 -19.59 19.70 13.21
C GLN A 212 -18.43 19.53 14.18
N ASP A 213 -17.27 19.16 13.66
CA ASP A 213 -16.05 18.95 14.43
C ASP A 213 -14.90 19.73 13.78
N GLY A 214 -14.59 20.89 14.38
CA GLY A 214 -13.54 21.79 13.89
C GLY A 214 -13.76 22.20 12.43
N GLU A 215 -13.00 21.58 11.53
CA GLU A 215 -13.03 21.82 10.09
C GLU A 215 -13.93 20.85 9.30
N VAL A 216 -14.44 19.77 9.89
CA VAL A 216 -15.22 18.74 9.20
C VAL A 216 -16.70 18.78 9.61
N ASN A 217 -17.57 18.83 8.60
CA ASN A 217 -19.01 18.80 8.72
C ASN A 217 -19.54 17.42 8.28
N ILE A 218 -20.48 16.87 9.05
CA ILE A 218 -21.23 15.68 8.67
C ILE A 218 -22.67 16.09 8.37
N TYR A 219 -23.09 15.83 7.14
CA TYR A 219 -24.45 16.06 6.67
C TYR A 219 -25.20 14.74 6.51
N ARG A 220 -26.46 14.71 6.95
CA ARG A 220 -27.40 13.62 6.67
C ARG A 220 -28.27 13.97 5.48
N LEU A 221 -28.38 13.03 4.55
CA LEU A 221 -29.29 13.10 3.41
C LEU A 221 -30.60 12.40 3.80
N ALA A 222 -31.73 13.12 3.78
CA ALA A 222 -33.05 12.55 4.04
C ALA A 222 -34.08 12.96 2.96
N CYS A 223 -35.08 12.12 2.72
CA CYS A 223 -36.18 12.42 1.79
C CYS A 223 -37.18 13.31 2.53
N LYS A 224 -37.62 14.42 1.93
CA LYS A 224 -38.74 15.24 2.40
C LYS A 224 -40.11 14.62 2.03
N CYS A 225 -40.10 13.35 1.65
CA CYS A 225 -41.18 12.66 0.94
C CYS A 225 -42.35 12.24 1.85
N ASP A 226 -42.25 12.46 3.17
CA ASP A 226 -43.25 12.12 4.20
C ASP A 226 -43.69 13.34 5.05
N SER A 227 -43.92 14.50 4.43
CA SER A 227 -44.66 15.60 5.08
C SER A 227 -46.06 15.75 4.50
N GLY A 228 -46.82 14.65 4.47
CA GLY A 228 -48.17 14.57 3.93
C GLY A 228 -49.02 13.52 4.63
N GLU A 229 -49.22 13.69 5.93
CA GLU A 229 -50.46 13.25 6.63
C GLU A 229 -51.27 14.50 7.02
#